data_AF-A0A819MUR1-F1
#
_entry.id   AF-A0A819MUR1-F1
#
_cell.length_a   1.000
_cell.length_b   1.000
_cell.length_c   1.000
_cell.angle_alpha   90.00
_cell.angle_beta   90.00
_cell.angle_gamma   90.00
#
_symmetry.space_group_name_H-M   'P 1'
#
loop_
_entity.id
_entity.type
_entity.pdbx_description
1 polymer ?
#
loop_
_entity_poly.entity_id
_entity_poly.type
_entity_poly.pdbx_seq_one_letter_code
_entity_poly.pdbx_strand_id
1 'polypeptide(L)'
;MIIALAIIYLKLDIYWWYLSAFMLGLLGNVGLIDYVINLIIVDLTTPSNRSLWFVRFYALKSVLTGLITFLISIFVRHHGYVVLFWLALVLLLISVGVVLYCFDLSLYNYTNRNMRTRVVLSFDILTIFYGDRRSRKQKLGIFLVLFAYAFYALATSAESTFIFALANNPISWPVYMIDLYLLVIRVSIGVFSIFGYHLFRLIIFNDVLICAISHVFFLISVIWAIFARSYWQMFANSIFYSFAHYQNPLTLAILSKYLRPDEVNIAYIFIIIINQFITSFGNSIFRWIYSMTIMNHRNMGLYLIGGFCIIPLVSNICLYWIKRRSTNQSSSSSVVNETSASLVHADDDLDSSTNEDESSDQSQTANNDGSSASVPLFTIGNMTFIANIGSPVPSTNQSTSTTKTSQNDASVQTDDDLIWL
;
A
#
# COMPACT_ATOMS: atom_id res chain seq x y z
N MET A 1 13.13 17.90 -11.43
CA MET A 1 12.59 18.31 -12.75
C MET A 1 13.39 19.43 -13.38
N ILE A 2 13.62 20.56 -12.71
CA ILE A 2 14.44 21.67 -13.26
C ILE A 2 15.85 21.22 -13.67
N ILE A 3 16.54 20.44 -12.82
CA ILE A 3 17.87 19.89 -13.14
C ILE A 3 17.82 19.01 -14.38
N ALA A 4 16.83 18.11 -14.50
CA ALA A 4 16.66 17.26 -15.67
C ALA A 4 16.43 18.06 -16.97
N LEU A 5 15.62 19.12 -16.91
CA LEU A 5 15.43 20.04 -18.05
C LEU A 5 16.74 20.76 -18.41
N ALA A 6 17.51 21.22 -17.41
CA ALA A 6 18.81 21.85 -17.65
C ALA A 6 19.79 20.89 -18.33
N ILE A 7 19.86 19.63 -17.88
CA ILE A 7 20.69 18.58 -18.49
C ILE A 7 20.33 18.40 -19.98
N ILE A 8 19.03 18.31 -20.29
CA ILE A 8 18.55 18.12 -21.66
C ILE A 8 18.88 19.32 -22.55
N TYR A 9 18.56 20.55 -22.11
CA TYR A 9 18.74 21.74 -22.94
C TYR A 9 20.20 22.15 -23.10
N LEU A 10 21.02 21.97 -22.06
CA LEU A 10 22.45 22.26 -22.10
C LEU A 10 23.28 21.09 -22.66
N LYS A 11 22.63 19.97 -23.01
CA LYS A 11 23.26 18.74 -23.52
C LYS A 11 24.42 18.27 -22.61
N LEU A 12 24.18 18.28 -21.30
CA LEU A 12 25.19 17.88 -20.32
C LEU A 12 25.41 16.37 -20.35
N ASP A 13 26.63 15.95 -19.99
CA ASP A 13 27.01 14.53 -19.94
C ASP A 13 26.16 13.71 -18.97
N ILE A 14 26.19 12.39 -19.18
CA ILE A 14 25.40 11.42 -18.39
C ILE A 14 25.63 11.52 -16.88
N TYR A 15 26.80 12.00 -16.45
CA TYR A 15 27.14 12.14 -15.03
C TYR A 15 26.19 13.07 -14.27
N TRP A 16 25.61 14.06 -14.94
CA TRP A 16 24.67 15.00 -14.31
C TRP A 16 23.34 14.35 -13.93
N TRP A 17 22.97 13.23 -14.55
CA TRP A 17 21.81 12.46 -14.13
C TRP A 17 22.00 11.83 -12.75
N TYR A 18 23.23 11.42 -12.40
CA TYR A 18 23.52 10.93 -11.04
C TYR A 18 23.38 12.06 -10.01
N LEU A 19 23.83 13.28 -10.34
CA LEU A 19 23.64 14.44 -9.47
C LEU A 19 22.14 14.77 -9.31
N SER A 20 21.37 14.73 -10.40
CA SER A 20 19.91 14.91 -10.34
C SER A 20 19.23 13.84 -9.47
N ALA A 21 19.65 12.58 -9.59
CA ALA A 21 19.12 11.47 -8.79
C ALA A 21 19.49 11.63 -7.31
N PHE A 22 20.72 12.06 -7.01
CA PHE A 22 21.18 12.36 -5.67
C PHE A 22 20.34 13.50 -5.04
N MET A 23 20.15 14.60 -5.76
CA MET A 23 19.32 15.72 -5.30
C MET A 23 17.86 15.31 -5.10
N LEU A 24 17.31 14.46 -6.00
CA LEU A 24 15.97 13.88 -5.81
C LEU A 24 15.89 13.03 -4.53
N GLY A 25 16.94 12.28 -4.22
CA GLY A 25 17.05 11.52 -2.96
C GLY A 25 17.06 12.42 -1.72
N LEU A 26 17.72 13.59 -1.79
CA LEU A 26 17.80 14.55 -0.68
C LEU A 26 16.50 15.34 -0.47
N LEU A 27 15.86 15.77 -1.55
CA LEU A 27 14.68 16.66 -1.52
C LEU A 27 13.38 15.94 -1.18
N GLY A 28 13.39 14.62 -1.15
CA GLY A 28 12.25 13.78 -0.80
C GLY A 28 11.70 13.01 -1.99
N ASN A 29 11.20 11.81 -1.69
CA ASN A 29 10.63 10.88 -2.66
C ASN A 29 9.12 10.70 -2.41
N VAL A 30 8.44 10.04 -3.34
CA VAL A 30 7.05 9.58 -3.24
C VAL A 30 6.73 8.89 -1.90
N GLY A 31 7.73 8.24 -1.29
CA GLY A 31 7.60 7.64 0.04
C GLY A 31 7.19 8.61 1.15
N LEU A 32 7.53 9.89 1.05
CA LEU A 32 7.11 10.92 2.03
C LEU A 32 5.63 11.30 1.83
N ILE A 33 5.16 11.35 0.58
CA ILE A 33 3.73 11.57 0.30
C ILE A 33 2.91 10.38 0.82
N ASP A 34 3.37 9.16 0.53
CA ASP A 34 2.76 7.94 1.06
C ASP A 34 2.71 7.96 2.59
N TYR A 35 3.80 8.37 3.24
CA TYR A 35 3.85 8.53 4.70
C TYR A 35 2.73 9.40 5.23
N VAL A 36 2.63 10.63 4.71
CA VAL A 36 1.66 11.63 5.18
C VAL A 36 0.23 11.13 4.96
N ILE A 37 -0.07 10.57 3.79
CA ILE A 37 -1.40 10.02 3.51
C ILE A 37 -1.72 8.83 4.42
N ASN A 38 -0.74 7.95 4.68
CA ASN A 38 -0.92 6.82 5.57
C ASN A 38 -1.18 7.26 7.02
N LEU A 39 -0.58 8.36 7.48
CA LEU A 39 -0.91 8.96 8.78
C LEU A 39 -2.32 9.54 8.81
N ILE A 40 -2.70 10.30 7.77
CA ILE A 40 -4.06 10.82 7.63
C ILE A 40 -5.08 9.68 7.70
N ILE A 41 -4.81 8.53 7.06
CA ILE A 41 -5.67 7.35 7.16
C ILE A 41 -5.75 6.84 8.60
N VAL A 42 -4.64 6.78 9.34
CA VAL A 42 -4.66 6.33 10.74
C VAL A 42 -5.49 7.25 11.62
N ASP A 43 -5.35 8.56 11.43
CA ASP A 43 -6.01 9.59 12.24
C ASP A 43 -7.51 9.68 11.96
N LEU A 44 -7.92 9.52 10.69
CA LEU A 44 -9.32 9.62 10.28
C LEU A 44 -10.12 8.31 10.42
N THR A 45 -9.47 7.18 10.72
CA THR A 45 -10.15 5.87 10.67
C THR A 45 -10.07 5.09 11.98
N THR A 46 -11.17 4.39 12.28
CA THR A 46 -11.26 3.51 13.46
C THR A 46 -10.43 2.24 13.27
N PRO A 47 -9.87 1.65 14.34
CA PRO A 47 -9.05 0.44 14.26
C PRO A 47 -9.73 -0.76 13.58
N SER A 48 -11.07 -0.86 13.64
CA SER A 48 -11.84 -1.92 12.99
C SER A 48 -11.88 -1.79 11.47
N ASN A 49 -12.00 -0.57 10.95
CA ASN A 49 -12.14 -0.28 9.51
C ASN A 49 -10.82 0.10 8.83
N ARG A 50 -9.76 0.34 9.59
CA ARG A 50 -8.48 0.84 9.09
C ARG A 50 -7.85 -0.02 7.98
N SER A 51 -7.93 -1.35 8.09
CA SER A 51 -7.43 -2.27 7.06
C SER A 51 -8.08 -2.02 5.70
N LEU A 52 -9.40 -1.79 5.68
CA LEU A 52 -10.15 -1.53 4.45
C LEU A 52 -9.69 -0.23 3.80
N TRP A 53 -9.45 0.82 4.59
CA TRP A 53 -8.98 2.11 4.08
C TRP A 53 -7.59 2.03 3.47
N PHE A 54 -6.66 1.31 4.11
CA PHE A 54 -5.34 1.06 3.52
C PHE A 54 -5.44 0.28 2.20
N VAL A 55 -6.29 -0.75 2.14
CA VAL A 55 -6.51 -1.51 0.89
C VAL A 55 -7.12 -0.63 -0.20
N ARG A 56 -8.11 0.21 0.12
CA ARG A 56 -8.73 1.15 -0.84
C ARG A 56 -7.74 2.17 -1.37
N PHE A 57 -6.94 2.77 -0.49
CA PHE A 57 -5.91 3.72 -0.89
C PHE A 57 -4.87 3.05 -1.80
N TYR A 58 -4.41 1.85 -1.43
CA TYR A 58 -3.48 1.08 -2.25
C TYR A 58 -4.06 0.72 -3.62
N ALA A 59 -5.34 0.33 -3.67
CA ALA A 59 -6.06 0.02 -4.90
C ALA A 59 -6.15 1.24 -5.84
N LEU A 60 -6.59 2.39 -5.30
CA LEU A 60 -6.68 3.64 -6.04
C LEU A 60 -5.31 4.06 -6.59
N LYS A 61 -4.28 4.02 -5.74
CA LYS A 61 -2.90 4.32 -6.13
C LYS A 61 -2.43 3.40 -7.26
N SER A 62 -2.73 2.12 -7.18
CA SER A 62 -2.34 1.14 -8.20
C SER A 62 -2.97 1.46 -9.55
N VAL A 63 -4.28 1.69 -9.59
CA VAL A 63 -5.02 2.07 -10.82
C VAL A 63 -4.47 3.36 -11.42
N LEU A 64 -4.32 4.41 -10.60
CA LEU A 64 -3.77 5.69 -11.06
C LEU A 64 -2.35 5.54 -11.61
N THR A 65 -1.50 4.78 -10.92
CA THR A 65 -0.12 4.51 -11.38
C THR A 65 -0.13 3.79 -12.73
N GLY A 66 -0.99 2.78 -12.91
CA GLY A 66 -1.13 2.06 -14.17
C GLY A 66 -1.56 2.97 -15.32
N LEU A 67 -2.62 3.74 -15.13
CA LEU A 67 -3.14 4.68 -16.13
C LEU A 67 -2.12 5.74 -16.50
N ILE A 68 -1.51 6.39 -15.51
CA ILE A 68 -0.51 7.44 -15.74
C ILE A 68 0.71 6.87 -16.46
N THR A 69 1.24 5.72 -16.05
CA THR A 69 2.42 5.10 -16.70
C THR A 69 2.14 4.74 -18.16
N PHE A 70 0.95 4.19 -18.44
CA PHE A 70 0.55 3.86 -19.80
C PHE A 70 0.37 5.12 -20.68
N LEU A 71 -0.29 6.15 -20.16
CA LEU A 71 -0.44 7.43 -20.85
C LEU A 71 0.91 8.09 -21.11
N ILE A 72 1.84 8.02 -20.16
CA ILE A 72 3.21 8.52 -20.33
C ILE A 72 3.91 7.77 -21.47
N SER A 73 3.79 6.45 -21.55
CA SER A 73 4.40 5.67 -22.65
C SER A 73 3.89 6.12 -24.03
N ILE A 74 2.56 6.28 -24.18
CA ILE A 74 1.96 6.79 -25.41
C ILE A 74 2.47 8.22 -25.71
N PHE A 75 2.49 9.07 -24.70
CA PHE A 75 2.87 10.47 -24.84
C PHE A 75 4.33 10.64 -25.27
N VAL A 76 5.24 9.89 -24.64
CA VAL A 76 6.67 9.89 -24.97
C VAL A 76 6.90 9.47 -26.42
N ARG A 77 6.14 8.50 -26.93
CA ARG A 77 6.26 8.04 -28.32
C ARG A 77 5.92 9.14 -29.33
N HIS A 78 4.99 10.04 -29.00
CA HIS A 78 4.55 11.10 -29.92
C HIS A 78 5.27 12.43 -29.74
N HIS A 79 5.62 12.80 -28.50
CA HIS A 79 6.14 14.13 -28.17
C HIS A 79 7.58 14.12 -27.63
N GLY A 80 8.15 12.93 -27.41
CA GLY A 80 9.46 12.78 -26.79
C GLY A 80 9.48 13.10 -25.30
N TYR A 81 10.64 12.91 -24.68
CA TYR A 81 10.82 13.06 -23.23
C TYR A 81 10.81 14.51 -22.74
N VAL A 82 11.19 15.48 -23.57
CA VAL A 82 11.34 16.89 -23.15
C VAL A 82 10.00 17.48 -22.71
N VAL A 83 8.95 17.25 -23.49
CA VAL A 83 7.60 17.74 -23.18
C VAL A 83 7.07 17.10 -21.90
N LEU A 84 7.39 15.82 -21.65
CA LEU A 84 7.01 15.12 -20.43
C LEU A 84 7.63 15.79 -19.18
N PHE A 85 8.90 16.18 -19.23
CA PHE A 85 9.55 16.85 -18.09
C PHE A 85 8.94 18.22 -17.78
N TRP A 86 8.52 18.96 -18.82
CA TRP A 86 7.77 20.20 -18.63
C TRP A 86 6.40 19.97 -18.00
N LEU A 87 5.65 18.97 -18.50
CA LEU A 87 4.36 18.61 -17.92
C LEU A 87 4.49 18.21 -16.45
N ALA A 88 5.50 17.39 -16.12
CA ALA A 88 5.80 17.00 -14.74
C ALA A 88 6.14 18.21 -13.85
N LEU A 89 6.88 19.20 -14.38
CA LEU A 89 7.17 20.43 -13.66
C LEU A 89 5.90 21.25 -13.39
N VAL A 90 5.03 21.41 -14.39
CA VAL A 90 3.76 22.13 -14.25
C VAL A 90 2.86 21.43 -13.21
N LEU A 91 2.72 20.10 -13.30
CA LEU A 91 1.95 19.32 -12.33
C LEU A 91 2.53 19.45 -10.91
N LEU A 92 3.84 19.47 -10.76
CA LEU A 92 4.49 19.69 -9.46
C LEU A 92 4.18 21.09 -8.91
N LEU A 93 4.24 22.14 -9.75
CA LEU A 93 3.89 23.50 -9.34
C LEU A 93 2.42 23.62 -8.95
N ILE A 94 1.51 22.98 -9.71
CA ILE A 94 0.09 22.90 -9.37
C ILE A 94 -0.08 22.20 -8.03
N SER A 95 0.60 21.06 -7.81
CA SER A 95 0.53 20.33 -6.54
C SER A 95 0.99 21.18 -5.36
N VAL A 96 2.09 21.94 -5.52
CA VAL A 96 2.55 22.88 -4.49
C VAL A 96 1.52 23.98 -4.25
N GLY A 97 0.94 24.55 -5.30
CA GLY A 97 -0.11 25.56 -5.21
C GLY A 97 -1.37 25.05 -4.48
N VAL A 98 -1.81 23.83 -4.80
CA VAL A 98 -2.93 23.15 -4.12
C VAL A 98 -2.60 22.94 -2.64
N VAL A 99 -1.38 22.50 -2.31
CA VAL A 99 -0.99 22.33 -0.90
C VAL A 99 -1.02 23.69 -0.18
N LEU A 100 -0.43 24.74 -0.76
CA LEU A 100 -0.39 26.07 -0.15
C LEU A 100 -1.78 26.71 0.01
N TYR A 101 -2.73 26.40 -0.88
CA TYR A 101 -4.06 26.99 -0.87
C TYR A 101 -5.10 26.17 -0.08
N CYS A 102 -5.10 24.84 -0.26
CA CYS A 102 -6.09 23.96 0.37
C CYS A 102 -5.69 23.54 1.78
N PHE A 103 -4.39 23.39 2.06
CA PHE A 103 -3.93 23.24 3.45
C PHE A 103 -3.74 24.64 4.02
N ASP A 104 -4.87 25.22 4.39
CA ASP A 104 -4.91 26.48 5.09
C ASP A 104 -3.98 26.37 6.31
N LEU A 105 -3.10 27.36 6.51
CA LEU A 105 -2.18 27.42 7.64
C LEU A 105 -2.92 27.40 9.00
N SER A 106 -4.25 27.32 9.03
CA SER A 106 -5.09 27.25 10.23
C SER A 106 -4.80 26.03 11.13
N LEU A 107 -4.16 24.95 10.63
CA LEU A 107 -3.58 23.89 11.48
C LEU A 107 -2.43 24.41 12.38
N TYR A 108 -1.76 25.50 12.00
CA TYR A 108 -0.77 26.18 12.81
C TYR A 108 -1.36 26.70 14.13
N ASN A 109 -2.62 27.16 14.13
CA ASN A 109 -3.27 27.68 15.34
C ASN A 109 -3.64 26.59 16.35
N TYR A 110 -3.68 25.31 15.97
CA TYR A 110 -3.81 24.19 16.91
C TYR A 110 -2.46 23.81 17.56
N THR A 111 -1.34 24.29 16.98
CA THR A 111 0.04 23.91 17.34
C THR A 111 0.61 24.76 18.49
N ASN A 112 -0.16 25.68 19.08
CA ASN A 112 0.23 26.37 20.31
C ASN A 112 0.05 25.50 21.58
N ARG A 113 -0.41 24.25 21.44
CA ARG A 113 -0.26 23.22 22.48
C ARG A 113 1.13 22.62 22.41
N ASN A 114 2.13 23.25 23.04
CA ASN A 114 3.42 22.68 23.48
C ASN A 114 3.85 21.38 22.75
N MET A 115 3.88 21.37 21.41
CA MET A 115 4.40 20.24 20.67
C MET A 115 5.90 20.39 20.72
N ARG A 116 6.50 19.80 21.75
CA ARG A 116 7.93 19.61 21.83
C ARG A 116 8.31 18.80 20.59
N THR A 117 8.82 19.47 19.56
CA THR A 117 9.41 18.86 18.37
C THR A 117 10.62 18.06 18.83
N ARG A 118 10.36 16.82 19.24
CA ARG A 118 11.41 15.88 19.56
C ARG A 118 12.00 15.50 18.21
N VAL A 119 13.22 15.98 17.95
CA VAL A 119 14.02 15.46 16.84
C VAL A 119 14.17 13.97 17.09
N VAL A 120 13.45 13.16 16.32
CA VAL A 120 13.55 11.71 16.37
C VAL A 120 14.94 11.38 15.86
N LEU A 121 15.83 11.01 16.78
CA LEU A 121 17.18 10.58 16.41
C LEU A 121 17.06 9.25 15.65
N SER A 122 17.96 8.96 14.73
CA SER A 122 17.92 7.73 13.93
C SER A 122 17.87 6.45 14.80
N PHE A 123 18.36 6.52 16.04
CA PHE A 123 18.30 5.43 17.02
C PHE A 123 16.93 5.25 17.70
N ASP A 124 16.06 6.26 17.69
CA ASP A 124 14.70 6.16 18.23
C ASP A 124 13.86 5.13 17.46
N ILE A 125 14.24 4.83 16.21
CA ILE A 125 13.64 3.75 15.41
C ILE A 125 13.76 2.39 16.11
N LEU A 126 14.86 2.14 16.83
CA LEU A 126 15.05 0.88 17.54
C LEU A 126 14.11 0.73 18.74
N THR A 127 13.53 1.83 19.24
CA THR A 127 12.54 1.79 20.33
C THR A 127 11.29 0.99 19.96
N ILE A 128 11.00 0.86 18.65
CA ILE A 128 9.93 -0.01 18.12
C ILE A 128 10.12 -1.46 18.59
N PHE A 129 11.36 -1.93 18.79
CA PHE A 129 11.62 -3.30 19.24
C PHE A 129 11.74 -3.42 20.76
N TYR A 130 12.25 -2.37 21.42
CA TYR A 130 12.65 -2.47 22.83
C TYR A 130 11.63 -1.94 23.84
N GLY A 131 10.53 -1.30 23.43
CA GLY A 131 9.54 -0.71 24.34
C GLY A 131 9.26 -1.53 25.61
N ASP A 132 9.55 -0.93 26.77
CA ASP A 132 9.65 -1.61 28.08
C ASP A 132 8.33 -2.25 28.53
N ARG A 133 7.20 -1.76 28.04
CA ARG A 133 5.86 -2.21 28.42
C ARG A 133 5.28 -3.34 27.56
N ARG A 134 6.02 -3.87 26.58
CA ARG A 134 5.50 -4.90 25.66
C ARG A 134 5.86 -6.31 26.10
N SER A 135 4.89 -7.22 26.03
CA SER A 135 5.15 -8.65 26.22
C SER A 135 6.12 -9.19 25.15
N ARG A 136 6.87 -10.24 25.50
CA ARG A 136 7.79 -10.93 24.56
C ARG A 136 7.08 -11.35 23.26
N LYS A 137 5.82 -11.78 23.35
CA LYS A 137 4.99 -12.18 22.20
C LYS A 137 4.67 -11.00 21.29
N GLN A 138 4.37 -9.83 21.85
CA GLN A 138 4.09 -8.62 21.06
C GLN A 138 5.35 -8.10 20.37
N LYS A 139 6.50 -8.09 21.06
CA LYS A 139 7.79 -7.73 20.47
C LYS A 139 8.14 -8.65 19.29
N LEU A 140 8.00 -9.97 19.48
CA LEU A 140 8.19 -10.96 18.42
C LEU A 140 7.19 -10.76 17.27
N GLY A 141 5.94 -10.41 17.58
CA GLY A 141 4.93 -10.15 16.57
C GLY A 141 5.27 -8.97 15.66
N ILE A 142 5.71 -7.85 16.24
CA ILE A 142 6.17 -6.67 15.49
C ILE A 142 7.38 -7.02 14.63
N PHE A 143 8.34 -7.76 15.19
CA PHE A 143 9.50 -8.24 14.43
C PHE A 143 9.11 -9.10 13.23
N LEU A 144 8.23 -10.08 13.41
CA LEU A 144 7.79 -10.96 12.33
C LEU A 144 7.05 -10.19 11.21
N VAL A 145 6.23 -9.20 11.56
CA VAL A 145 5.55 -8.33 10.59
C VAL A 145 6.55 -7.53 9.76
N LEU A 146 7.52 -6.88 10.41
CA LEU A 146 8.53 -6.08 9.73
C LEU A 146 9.49 -6.94 8.91
N PHE A 147 9.85 -8.12 9.42
CA PHE A 147 10.65 -9.11 8.72
C PHE A 147 9.93 -9.63 7.47
N ALA A 148 8.64 -9.96 7.57
CA ALA A 148 7.82 -10.34 6.43
C ALA A 148 7.74 -9.21 5.40
N TYR A 149 7.55 -7.97 5.84
CA TYR A 149 7.52 -6.82 4.95
C TYR A 149 8.83 -6.62 4.20
N ALA A 150 9.98 -6.73 4.87
CA ALA A 150 11.29 -6.58 4.25
C ALA A 150 11.52 -7.62 3.13
N PHE A 151 11.22 -8.90 3.39
CA PHE A 151 11.37 -9.94 2.38
C PHE A 151 10.34 -9.85 1.25
N TYR A 152 9.12 -9.39 1.55
CA TYR A 152 8.16 -9.05 0.52
C TYR A 152 8.67 -7.90 -0.37
N ALA A 153 9.21 -6.82 0.21
CA ALA A 153 9.80 -5.73 -0.55
C ALA A 153 10.96 -6.23 -1.43
N LEU A 154 11.76 -7.17 -0.93
CA LEU A 154 12.85 -7.80 -1.69
C LEU A 154 12.32 -8.63 -2.87
N ALA A 155 11.26 -9.42 -2.65
CA ALA A 155 10.58 -10.15 -3.72
C ALA A 155 10.03 -9.20 -4.79
N THR A 156 9.38 -8.10 -4.38
CA THR A 156 8.86 -7.09 -5.33
C THR A 156 9.97 -6.33 -6.06
N SER A 157 11.15 -6.19 -5.46
CA SER A 157 12.30 -5.57 -6.12
C SER A 157 12.87 -6.50 -7.21
N ALA A 158 12.85 -7.81 -6.96
CA ALA A 158 13.24 -8.81 -7.95
C ALA A 158 12.31 -8.85 -9.16
N GLU A 159 11.04 -8.45 -9.01
CA GLU A 159 10.08 -8.31 -10.14
C GLU A 159 10.56 -7.31 -11.20
N SER A 160 11.45 -6.36 -10.87
CA SER A 160 12.01 -5.45 -11.88
C SER A 160 12.74 -6.21 -13.00
N THR A 161 13.23 -7.41 -12.73
CA THR A 161 13.86 -8.29 -13.74
C THR A 161 12.86 -8.96 -14.67
N PHE A 162 11.60 -9.08 -14.23
CA PHE A 162 10.55 -9.75 -14.98
C PHE A 162 10.22 -9.03 -16.28
N ILE A 163 10.27 -7.69 -16.29
CA ILE A 163 10.05 -6.89 -17.50
C ILE A 163 11.05 -7.29 -18.60
N PHE A 164 12.33 -7.48 -18.24
CA PHE A 164 13.33 -7.93 -19.21
C PHE A 164 13.08 -9.37 -19.67
N ALA A 165 12.53 -10.22 -18.80
CA ALA A 165 12.14 -11.57 -19.19
C ALA A 165 11.04 -11.54 -20.26
N LEU A 166 10.05 -10.63 -20.16
CA LEU A 166 8.99 -10.46 -21.16
C LEU A 166 9.51 -10.00 -22.53
N ALA A 167 10.56 -9.18 -22.54
CA ALA A 167 11.18 -8.69 -23.76
C ALA A 167 11.99 -9.77 -24.50
N ASN A 168 12.33 -10.88 -23.84
CA ASN A 168 13.16 -11.95 -24.40
C ASN A 168 12.33 -13.20 -24.81
N ASN A 169 12.90 -14.06 -25.67
CA ASN A 169 12.29 -15.34 -26.12
C ASN A 169 11.97 -16.28 -24.96
N PRO A 170 10.77 -16.93 -24.91
CA PRO A 170 9.90 -17.20 -26.04
C PRO A 170 8.74 -16.20 -26.20
N ILE A 171 8.66 -15.20 -25.31
CA ILE A 171 7.54 -14.27 -25.28
C ILE A 171 7.79 -13.09 -26.24
N SER A 172 8.99 -12.50 -26.17
CA SER A 172 9.49 -11.46 -27.09
C SER A 172 8.45 -10.36 -27.37
N TRP A 173 7.90 -9.79 -26.31
CA TRP A 173 6.85 -8.78 -26.43
C TRP A 173 7.40 -7.46 -26.96
N PRO A 174 6.70 -6.82 -27.92
CA PRO A 174 7.00 -5.44 -28.26
C PRO A 174 6.66 -4.52 -27.08
N VAL A 175 7.35 -3.38 -26.99
CA VAL A 175 7.25 -2.44 -25.85
C VAL A 175 5.80 -2.07 -25.51
N TYR A 176 4.96 -1.82 -26.51
CA TYR A 176 3.55 -1.45 -26.27
C TYR A 176 2.73 -2.57 -25.59
N MET A 177 3.07 -3.84 -25.82
CA MET A 177 2.40 -4.97 -25.15
C MET A 177 2.84 -5.08 -23.69
N ILE A 178 4.11 -4.78 -23.40
CA ILE A 178 4.63 -4.70 -22.02
C ILE A 178 3.88 -3.61 -21.25
N ASP A 179 3.75 -2.42 -21.84
CA ASP A 179 3.05 -1.30 -21.21
C ASP A 179 1.57 -1.60 -20.98
N LEU A 180 0.89 -2.19 -21.97
CA LEU A 180 -0.50 -2.63 -21.85
C LEU A 180 -0.67 -3.68 -20.75
N TYR A 181 0.26 -4.63 -20.65
CA TYR A 181 0.24 -5.63 -19.60
C TYR A 181 0.45 -5.04 -18.21
N LEU A 182 1.40 -4.12 -18.05
CA LEU A 182 1.61 -3.41 -16.78
C LEU A 182 0.37 -2.59 -16.39
N LEU A 183 -0.30 -1.94 -17.35
CA LEU A 183 -1.60 -1.30 -17.12
C LEU A 183 -2.63 -2.31 -16.60
N VAL A 184 -2.81 -3.43 -17.31
CA VAL A 184 -3.80 -4.46 -16.95
C VAL A 184 -3.51 -5.01 -15.56
N ILE A 185 -2.25 -5.32 -15.21
CA ILE A 185 -1.87 -5.72 -13.86
C ILE A 185 -2.30 -4.67 -12.83
N ARG A 186 -1.94 -3.40 -13.03
CA ARG A 186 -2.18 -2.33 -12.06
C ARG A 186 -3.68 -2.07 -11.86
N VAL A 187 -4.46 -2.11 -12.93
CA VAL A 187 -5.92 -2.01 -12.87
C VAL A 187 -6.52 -3.25 -12.18
N SER A 188 -6.05 -4.45 -12.54
CA SER A 188 -6.50 -5.70 -11.93
C SER A 188 -6.22 -5.69 -10.42
N ILE A 189 -5.02 -5.25 -9.99
CA ILE A 189 -4.68 -5.09 -8.58
C ILE A 189 -5.72 -4.22 -7.90
N GLY A 190 -6.04 -3.03 -8.42
CA GLY A 190 -7.00 -2.15 -7.76
C GLY A 190 -8.42 -2.72 -7.66
N VAL A 191 -8.91 -3.33 -8.75
CA VAL A 191 -10.27 -3.91 -8.78
C VAL A 191 -10.35 -5.14 -7.88
N PHE A 192 -9.47 -6.12 -8.09
CA PHE A 192 -9.52 -7.39 -7.38
C PHE A 192 -9.01 -7.29 -5.95
N SER A 193 -8.14 -6.32 -5.59
CA SER A 193 -7.72 -6.18 -4.18
C SER A 193 -8.86 -5.73 -3.28
N ILE A 194 -9.75 -4.85 -3.77
CA ILE A 194 -10.94 -4.43 -3.01
C ILE A 194 -11.92 -5.60 -2.90
N PHE A 195 -12.25 -6.22 -4.04
CA PHE A 195 -13.15 -7.37 -4.10
C PHE A 195 -12.67 -8.52 -3.21
N GLY A 196 -11.39 -8.90 -3.34
CA GLY A 196 -10.76 -9.95 -2.55
C GLY A 196 -10.74 -9.67 -1.06
N TYR A 197 -10.52 -8.42 -0.66
CA TYR A 197 -10.53 -8.07 0.75
C TYR A 197 -11.94 -8.25 1.34
N HIS A 198 -12.98 -7.81 0.63
CA HIS A 198 -14.35 -8.07 1.04
C HIS A 198 -14.65 -9.57 1.12
N LEU A 199 -14.25 -10.35 0.10
CA LEU A 199 -14.41 -11.80 0.09
C LEU A 199 -13.72 -12.48 1.28
N PHE A 200 -12.47 -12.15 1.57
CA PHE A 200 -11.74 -12.72 2.72
C PHE A 200 -12.32 -12.30 4.07
N ARG A 201 -12.89 -11.08 4.15
CA ARG A 201 -13.59 -10.61 5.35
C ARG A 201 -14.92 -11.32 5.57
N LEU A 202 -15.63 -11.74 4.52
CA LEU A 202 -16.83 -12.59 4.64
C LEU A 202 -16.49 -13.94 5.28
N ILE A 203 -15.31 -14.49 5.00
CA ILE A 203 -14.81 -15.75 5.58
C ILE A 203 -14.18 -15.52 6.99
N ILE A 204 -14.30 -14.29 7.54
CA ILE A 204 -13.81 -13.92 8.88
C ILE A 204 -12.28 -14.08 9.01
N PHE A 205 -11.53 -13.89 7.91
CA PHE A 205 -10.08 -13.89 7.98
C PHE A 205 -9.55 -12.61 8.66
N ASN A 206 -8.54 -12.79 9.51
CA ASN A 206 -7.81 -11.68 10.12
C ASN A 206 -6.75 -11.14 9.15
N ASP A 207 -6.28 -9.92 9.38
CA ASP A 207 -5.34 -9.24 8.47
C ASP A 207 -4.06 -10.08 8.20
N VAL A 208 -3.56 -10.78 9.22
CA VAL A 208 -2.35 -11.61 9.13
C VAL A 208 -2.57 -12.81 8.21
N LEU A 209 -3.72 -13.47 8.31
CA LEU A 209 -4.07 -14.61 7.47
C LEU A 209 -4.29 -14.16 6.02
N ILE A 210 -4.85 -12.97 5.80
CA ILE A 210 -4.98 -12.38 4.45
C ILE A 210 -3.58 -12.16 3.85
N CYS A 211 -2.62 -11.65 4.62
CA CYS A 211 -1.22 -11.56 4.17
C CYS A 211 -0.60 -12.94 3.86
N ALA A 212 -0.88 -13.97 4.64
CA ALA A 212 -0.39 -15.31 4.35
C ALA A 212 -0.97 -15.85 3.03
N ILE A 213 -2.28 -15.73 2.85
CA ILE A 213 -2.99 -16.15 1.63
C ILE A 213 -2.49 -15.37 0.41
N SER A 214 -2.19 -14.06 0.56
CA SER A 214 -1.64 -13.27 -0.55
C SER A 214 -0.33 -13.82 -1.07
N HIS A 215 0.56 -14.32 -0.20
CA HIS A 215 1.81 -14.94 -0.64
C HIS A 215 1.58 -16.29 -1.34
N VAL A 216 0.51 -17.02 -1.01
CA VAL A 216 0.12 -18.22 -1.77
C VAL A 216 -0.29 -17.84 -3.19
N PHE A 217 -1.12 -16.80 -3.36
CA PHE A 217 -1.48 -16.28 -4.68
C PHE A 217 -0.28 -15.75 -5.44
N PHE A 218 0.67 -15.11 -4.76
CA PHE A 218 1.92 -14.66 -5.35
C PHE A 218 2.74 -15.85 -5.87
N LEU A 219 2.93 -16.91 -5.08
CA LEU A 219 3.64 -18.13 -5.51
C LEU A 219 2.94 -18.79 -6.70
N ILE A 220 1.62 -18.92 -6.68
CA ILE A 220 0.84 -19.44 -7.82
C ILE A 220 1.10 -18.58 -9.06
N SER A 221 1.10 -17.26 -8.92
CA SER A 221 1.33 -16.35 -10.03
C SER A 221 2.74 -16.43 -10.60
N VAL A 222 3.75 -16.59 -9.75
CA VAL A 222 5.16 -16.78 -10.17
C VAL A 222 5.32 -18.12 -10.89
N ILE A 223 4.77 -19.20 -10.35
CA ILE A 223 4.79 -20.53 -10.98
C ILE A 223 4.09 -20.46 -12.35
N TRP A 224 2.93 -19.81 -12.42
CA TRP A 224 2.20 -19.61 -13.67
C TRP A 224 3.04 -18.84 -14.70
N ALA A 225 3.69 -17.75 -14.29
CA ALA A 225 4.56 -16.96 -15.16
C ALA A 225 5.77 -17.76 -15.69
N ILE A 226 6.35 -18.66 -14.88
CA ILE A 226 7.48 -19.52 -15.30
C ILE A 226 7.08 -20.44 -16.47
N PHE A 227 5.85 -20.97 -16.44
CA PHE A 227 5.36 -21.90 -17.46
C PHE A 227 4.59 -21.23 -18.59
N ALA A 228 4.42 -19.91 -18.55
CA ALA A 228 3.69 -19.18 -19.57
C ALA A 228 4.44 -19.21 -20.92
N ARG A 229 3.75 -19.66 -21.96
CA ARG A 229 4.23 -19.71 -23.35
C ARG A 229 3.45 -18.79 -24.27
N SER A 230 2.27 -18.32 -23.87
CA SER A 230 1.39 -17.49 -24.69
C SER A 230 1.05 -16.16 -24.04
N TYR A 231 0.70 -15.18 -24.88
CA TYR A 231 0.30 -13.83 -24.46
C TYR A 231 -0.85 -13.86 -23.44
N TRP A 232 -1.92 -14.60 -23.76
CA TRP A 232 -3.12 -14.65 -22.93
C TRP A 232 -2.85 -15.26 -21.54
N GLN A 233 -1.90 -16.20 -21.41
CA GLN A 233 -1.55 -16.80 -20.12
C GLN A 233 -1.00 -15.76 -19.16
N MET A 234 -0.25 -14.78 -19.67
CA MET A 234 0.27 -13.67 -18.88
C MET A 234 -0.84 -12.72 -18.44
N PHE A 235 -1.78 -12.40 -19.33
CA PHE A 235 -2.96 -11.60 -18.96
C PHE A 235 -3.85 -12.34 -17.95
N ALA A 236 -4.08 -13.65 -18.10
CA ALA A 236 -4.80 -14.45 -17.12
C ALA A 236 -4.09 -14.49 -15.75
N ASN A 237 -2.74 -14.51 -15.75
CA ASN A 237 -1.94 -14.44 -14.55
C ASN A 237 -2.19 -13.16 -13.73
N SER A 238 -2.61 -12.05 -14.36
CA SER A 238 -2.88 -10.80 -13.65
C SER A 238 -3.97 -10.96 -12.58
N ILE A 239 -4.91 -11.91 -12.77
CA ILE A 239 -5.97 -12.20 -11.80
C ILE A 239 -5.36 -12.74 -10.50
N PHE A 240 -4.53 -13.78 -10.57
CA PHE A 240 -3.85 -14.33 -9.39
C PHE A 240 -2.92 -13.30 -8.75
N TYR A 241 -2.17 -12.60 -9.59
CA TYR A 241 -1.24 -11.57 -9.15
C TYR A 241 -1.92 -10.42 -8.39
N SER A 242 -3.17 -10.11 -8.73
CA SER A 242 -3.91 -9.03 -8.06
C SER A 242 -4.14 -9.28 -6.57
N PHE A 243 -4.20 -10.54 -6.15
CA PHE A 243 -4.33 -10.92 -4.74
C PHE A 243 -2.98 -11.02 -4.01
N ALA A 244 -1.85 -10.87 -4.71
CA ALA A 244 -0.50 -10.98 -4.13
C ALA A 244 -0.11 -9.78 -3.23
N HIS A 245 -0.74 -8.62 -3.44
CA HIS A 245 -0.24 -7.34 -2.92
C HIS A 245 -0.86 -6.87 -1.59
N TYR A 246 -1.49 -7.76 -0.82
CA TYR A 246 -2.06 -7.37 0.48
C TYR A 246 -1.00 -7.06 1.56
N GLN A 247 0.21 -7.62 1.44
CA GLN A 247 1.24 -7.44 2.46
C GLN A 247 1.52 -5.96 2.75
N ASN A 248 1.62 -5.11 1.72
CA ASN A 248 1.96 -3.70 1.91
C ASN A 248 0.88 -2.93 2.71
N PRO A 249 -0.38 -2.79 2.24
CA PRO A 249 -1.41 -2.07 2.97
C PRO A 249 -1.74 -2.69 4.34
N LEU A 250 -1.72 -4.03 4.45
CA LEU A 250 -2.07 -4.69 5.71
C LEU A 250 -0.94 -4.65 6.74
N THR A 251 0.33 -4.54 6.35
CA THR A 251 1.43 -4.32 7.31
C THR A 251 1.20 -3.02 8.09
N LEU A 252 0.85 -1.93 7.39
CA LEU A 252 0.52 -0.64 8.01
C LEU A 252 -0.69 -0.78 8.93
N ALA A 253 -1.75 -1.43 8.45
CA ALA A 253 -2.95 -1.70 9.24
C ALA A 253 -2.66 -2.52 10.50
N ILE A 254 -1.84 -3.57 10.41
CA ILE A 254 -1.47 -4.43 11.54
C ILE A 254 -0.64 -3.62 12.54
N LEU A 255 0.40 -2.91 12.10
CA LEU A 255 1.25 -2.14 13.00
C LEU A 255 0.49 -1.04 13.73
N SER A 256 -0.38 -0.31 13.04
CA SER A 256 -1.20 0.73 13.68
C SER A 256 -2.20 0.20 14.72
N LYS A 257 -2.53 -1.11 14.69
CA LYS A 257 -3.35 -1.78 15.72
C LYS A 257 -2.50 -2.36 16.86
N TYR A 258 -1.23 -2.63 16.61
CA TYR A 258 -0.31 -3.29 17.57
C TYR A 258 0.55 -2.29 18.35
N LEU A 259 0.73 -1.10 17.79
CA LEU A 259 1.55 -0.03 18.33
C LEU A 259 0.68 1.03 18.99
N ARG A 260 1.28 1.76 19.93
CA ARG A 260 0.64 2.92 20.54
C ARG A 260 0.66 4.10 19.55
N PRO A 261 -0.28 5.06 19.64
CA PRO A 261 -0.35 6.19 18.71
C PRO A 261 0.97 6.97 18.56
N ASP A 262 1.74 7.11 19.66
CA ASP A 262 3.05 7.77 19.69
C ASP A 262 4.14 7.00 18.92
N GLU A 263 3.96 5.70 18.70
CA GLU A 263 4.95 4.82 18.07
C GLU A 263 4.62 4.52 16.60
N VAL A 264 3.39 4.75 16.16
CA VAL A 264 2.94 4.47 14.77
C VAL A 264 3.77 5.27 13.78
N ASN A 265 4.02 6.55 14.07
CA ASN A 265 4.82 7.44 13.21
C ASN A 265 6.23 6.86 12.99
N ILE A 266 6.89 6.46 14.08
CA ILE A 266 8.24 5.89 14.03
C ILE A 266 8.24 4.59 13.20
N ALA A 267 7.23 3.73 13.37
CA ALA A 267 7.14 2.49 12.63
C ALA A 267 6.88 2.68 11.13
N TYR A 268 6.09 3.68 10.75
CA TYR A 268 5.86 4.00 9.35
C TYR A 268 7.10 4.58 8.69
N ILE A 269 7.83 5.46 9.38
CA ILE A 269 9.14 5.95 8.93
C ILE A 269 10.08 4.76 8.71
N PHE A 270 10.13 3.81 9.64
CA PHE A 270 10.98 2.63 9.50
C PHE A 270 10.61 1.77 8.27
N ILE A 271 9.32 1.55 8.04
CA ILE A 271 8.82 0.86 6.83
C ILE A 271 9.28 1.56 5.57
N ILE A 272 9.19 2.88 5.51
CA ILE A 272 9.59 3.66 4.33
C ILE A 272 11.09 3.54 4.09
N ILE A 273 11.90 3.64 5.15
CA ILE A 273 13.35 3.47 5.06
C ILE A 273 13.69 2.06 4.55
N ILE A 274 13.09 1.02 5.11
CA ILE A 274 13.26 -0.37 4.65
C ILE A 274 12.87 -0.48 3.18
N ASN A 275 11.68 -0.01 2.81
CA ASN A 275 11.17 -0.12 1.45
C ASN A 275 12.08 0.61 0.47
N GLN A 276 12.50 1.84 0.79
CA GLN A 276 13.38 2.63 -0.08
C GLN A 276 14.74 1.97 -0.24
N PHE A 277 15.34 1.52 0.86
CA PHE A 277 16.63 0.83 0.84
C PHE A 277 16.56 -0.45 0.02
N ILE A 278 15.59 -1.31 0.30
CA ILE A 278 15.42 -2.60 -0.38
C ILE A 278 15.07 -2.42 -1.85
N THR A 279 14.19 -1.47 -2.21
CA THR A 279 13.84 -1.24 -3.62
C THR A 279 14.99 -0.65 -4.42
N SER A 280 15.70 0.35 -3.88
CA SER A 280 16.86 0.94 -4.57
C SER A 280 18.00 -0.07 -4.73
N PHE A 281 18.36 -0.76 -3.66
CA PHE A 281 19.46 -1.74 -3.67
C PHE A 281 19.08 -3.03 -4.41
N GLY A 282 17.88 -3.54 -4.12
CA GLY A 282 17.35 -4.76 -4.70
C GLY A 282 17.19 -4.66 -6.22
N ASN A 283 16.63 -3.57 -6.74
CA ASN A 283 16.52 -3.39 -8.19
C ASN A 283 17.89 -3.45 -8.88
N SER A 284 18.91 -2.84 -8.29
CA SER A 284 20.27 -2.83 -8.83
C SER A 284 20.88 -4.24 -8.82
N ILE A 285 20.79 -4.94 -7.67
CA ILE A 285 21.30 -6.31 -7.53
C ILE A 285 20.59 -7.27 -8.47
N PHE A 286 19.26 -7.25 -8.51
CA PHE A 286 18.53 -8.23 -9.31
C PHE A 286 18.71 -8.00 -10.81
N ARG A 287 18.84 -6.74 -11.26
CA ARG A 287 19.24 -6.45 -12.65
C ARG A 287 20.62 -7.01 -12.98
N TRP A 288 21.58 -6.87 -12.06
CA TRP A 288 22.92 -7.45 -12.22
C TRP A 288 22.90 -8.99 -12.22
N ILE A 289 22.14 -9.62 -11.31
CA ILE A 289 21.95 -11.08 -11.31
C ILE A 289 21.30 -11.54 -12.63
N TYR A 290 20.29 -10.82 -13.10
CA TYR A 290 19.61 -11.12 -14.36
C TYR A 290 20.57 -11.05 -15.55
N SER A 291 21.39 -10.01 -15.66
CA SER A 291 22.36 -9.89 -16.77
C SER A 291 23.38 -11.03 -16.78
N MET A 292 23.79 -11.52 -15.60
CA MET A 292 24.71 -12.65 -15.47
C MET A 292 24.05 -14.01 -15.77
N THR A 293 22.73 -14.13 -15.56
CA THR A 293 22.04 -15.43 -15.60
C THR A 293 21.18 -15.64 -16.84
N ILE A 294 20.86 -14.59 -17.60
CA ILE A 294 19.94 -14.65 -18.75
C ILE A 294 20.32 -15.71 -19.80
N MET A 295 21.61 -15.95 -20.02
CA MET A 295 22.12 -16.90 -21.00
C MET A 295 21.91 -18.37 -20.58
N ASN A 296 22.05 -18.67 -19.29
CA ASN A 296 22.04 -20.05 -18.77
C ASN A 296 20.71 -20.43 -18.13
N HIS A 297 20.11 -19.49 -17.40
CA HIS A 297 18.91 -19.70 -16.57
C HIS A 297 17.98 -18.48 -16.66
N ARG A 298 17.28 -18.35 -17.79
CA ARG A 298 16.35 -17.22 -18.02
C ARG A 298 15.29 -17.03 -16.93
N ASN A 299 14.82 -18.12 -16.32
CA ASN A 299 13.81 -18.07 -15.26
C ASN A 299 14.39 -17.82 -13.85
N MET A 300 15.70 -17.57 -13.71
CA MET A 300 16.36 -17.37 -12.41
C MET A 300 15.72 -16.24 -11.61
N GLY A 301 15.38 -15.11 -12.25
CA GLY A 301 14.69 -14.00 -11.58
C GLY A 301 13.36 -14.42 -10.97
N LEU A 302 12.56 -15.22 -11.69
CA LEU A 302 11.28 -15.74 -11.20
C LEU A 302 11.46 -16.73 -10.04
N TYR A 303 12.49 -17.59 -10.09
CA TYR A 303 12.81 -18.48 -8.96
C TYR A 303 13.22 -17.70 -7.72
N LEU A 304 14.00 -16.62 -7.86
CA LEU A 304 14.36 -15.75 -6.75
C LEU A 304 13.14 -15.04 -6.14
N ILE A 305 12.24 -14.52 -6.97
CA ILE A 305 10.98 -13.91 -6.50
C ILE A 305 10.18 -14.94 -5.68
N GLY A 306 10.01 -16.15 -6.19
CA GLY A 306 9.33 -17.24 -5.48
C GLY A 306 10.01 -17.59 -4.16
N GLY A 307 11.34 -17.73 -4.16
CA GLY A 307 12.12 -18.02 -2.96
C GLY A 307 11.97 -16.95 -1.87
N PHE A 308 12.05 -15.68 -2.23
CA PHE A 308 11.85 -14.58 -1.28
C PHE A 308 10.40 -14.46 -0.80
N CYS A 309 9.42 -14.92 -1.58
CA CYS A 309 8.00 -14.94 -1.20
C CYS A 309 7.65 -16.03 -0.17
N ILE A 310 8.40 -17.13 -0.10
CA ILE A 310 8.19 -18.19 0.92
C ILE A 310 8.48 -17.68 2.33
N ILE A 311 9.48 -16.80 2.49
CA ILE A 311 9.89 -16.27 3.80
C ILE A 311 8.76 -15.47 4.49
N PRO A 312 8.11 -14.47 3.86
CA PRO A 312 7.00 -13.76 4.47
C PRO A 312 5.75 -14.63 4.62
N LEU A 313 5.54 -15.64 3.77
CA LEU A 313 4.48 -16.64 3.97
C LEU A 313 4.66 -17.35 5.32
N VAL A 314 5.83 -17.93 5.56
CA VAL A 314 6.15 -18.64 6.81
C VAL A 314 6.10 -17.67 8.00
N SER A 315 6.64 -16.46 7.87
CA SER A 315 6.59 -15.45 8.93
C SER A 315 5.16 -15.08 9.34
N ASN A 316 4.27 -14.85 8.36
CA ASN A 316 2.86 -14.55 8.63
C ASN A 316 2.10 -15.74 9.24
N ILE A 317 2.39 -16.97 8.82
CA ILE A 317 1.83 -18.19 9.44
C ILE A 317 2.27 -18.28 10.90
N CYS A 318 3.57 -18.09 11.18
CA CYS A 318 4.10 -18.07 12.55
C CYS A 318 3.43 -16.98 13.40
N LEU A 319 3.27 -15.78 12.86
CA LEU A 319 2.58 -14.67 13.51
C LEU A 319 1.11 -15.00 13.82
N TYR A 320 0.40 -15.63 12.89
CA TYR A 320 -0.98 -16.08 13.08
C TYR A 320 -1.09 -17.05 14.26
N TRP A 321 -0.19 -18.04 14.34
CA TRP A 321 -0.16 -19.01 15.44
C TRP A 321 0.14 -18.37 16.79
N ILE A 322 1.09 -17.44 16.84
CA ILE A 322 1.41 -16.69 18.06
C ILE A 322 0.20 -15.90 18.55
N LYS A 323 -0.51 -15.23 17.63
CA LYS A 323 -1.71 -14.44 17.96
C LYS A 323 -2.83 -15.34 18.48
N ARG A 324 -3.12 -16.44 17.79
CA ARG A 324 -4.19 -17.39 18.16
C ARG A 324 -3.96 -17.96 19.56
N ARG A 325 -2.73 -18.35 19.89
CA ARG A 325 -2.38 -18.84 21.24
C ARG A 325 -2.55 -17.79 22.33
N SER A 326 -2.28 -16.52 22.02
CA SER A 326 -2.44 -15.42 22.99
C SER A 326 -3.92 -15.18 23.32
N THR A 327 -4.80 -15.20 22.32
CA THR A 327 -6.25 -14.99 22.53
C THR A 327 -6.87 -16.09 23.37
N ASN A 328 -6.49 -17.35 23.14
CA ASN A 328 -7.02 -18.47 23.91
C ASN A 328 -6.63 -18.42 25.40
N GLN A 329 -5.43 -17.90 25.71
CA GLN A 329 -4.98 -17.75 27.10
C GLN A 329 -5.76 -16.69 27.86
N SER A 330 -6.03 -15.53 27.24
CA SER A 330 -6.82 -14.46 27.88
C SER A 330 -8.26 -14.88 28.18
N SER A 331 -8.89 -15.63 27.28
CA SER A 331 -10.25 -16.13 27.49
C SER A 331 -10.32 -17.20 28.59
N SER A 332 -9.26 -17.99 28.76
CA SER A 332 -9.22 -18.99 29.84
C SER A 332 -9.04 -18.34 31.22
N SER A 333 -8.25 -17.27 31.32
CA SER A 333 -8.05 -16.54 32.58
C SER A 333 -9.27 -15.75 33.03
N SER A 334 -10.08 -15.20 32.11
CA SER A 334 -11.30 -14.47 32.48
C SER A 334 -12.37 -15.40 33.05
N VAL A 335 -12.53 -16.59 32.48
CA VAL A 335 -13.49 -17.60 32.98
C VAL A 335 -13.11 -18.09 34.38
N VAL A 336 -11.81 -18.30 34.65
CA VAL A 336 -11.36 -18.72 36.00
C VAL A 336 -11.61 -17.62 37.04
N ASN A 337 -11.40 -16.34 36.70
CA ASN A 337 -11.67 -15.24 37.63
C ASN A 337 -13.16 -15.03 37.91
N GLU A 338 -14.04 -15.17 36.91
CA GLU A 338 -15.49 -15.12 37.13
C GLU A 338 -15.98 -16.28 38.01
N THR A 339 -15.48 -17.50 37.77
CA THR A 339 -15.85 -18.68 38.56
C THR A 339 -15.36 -18.56 40.01
N SER A 340 -14.18 -17.98 40.22
CA SER A 340 -13.62 -17.74 41.56
C SER A 340 -14.38 -16.64 42.31
N ALA A 341 -14.79 -15.57 41.62
CA ALA A 341 -15.60 -14.51 42.21
C ALA A 341 -17.00 -15.00 42.60
N SER A 342 -17.60 -15.91 41.81
CA SER A 342 -18.91 -16.50 42.16
C SER A 342 -18.86 -17.47 43.35
N LEU A 343 -17.71 -18.13 43.59
CA LEU A 343 -17.54 -19.03 44.73
C LEU A 343 -17.31 -18.28 46.05
N VAL A 344 -16.67 -17.10 46.02
CA VAL A 344 -16.47 -16.28 47.22
C VAL A 344 -17.78 -15.61 47.68
N HIS A 345 -18.73 -15.36 46.78
CA HIS A 345 -20.02 -14.78 47.15
C HIS A 345 -21.05 -15.81 47.67
N ALA A 346 -20.76 -17.12 47.61
CA ALA A 346 -21.68 -18.15 48.08
C ALA A 346 -21.50 -18.50 49.57
N ASP A 347 -20.45 -18.02 50.23
CA ASP A 347 -20.13 -18.33 51.63
C ASP A 347 -20.44 -17.17 52.62
N ASP A 348 -20.92 -16.01 52.15
CA ASP A 348 -21.20 -14.82 53.01
C ASP A 348 -22.70 -14.59 53.33
N ASP A 349 -23.62 -15.47 52.92
CA ASP A 349 -25.08 -15.31 53.15
C ASP A 349 -25.59 -15.99 54.44
N LEU A 350 -24.73 -16.15 55.46
CA LEU A 350 -25.11 -16.79 56.74
C LEU A 350 -24.51 -16.08 57.96
N ASP A 351 -24.83 -14.81 58.15
CA ASP A 351 -25.18 -14.22 59.46
C ASP A 351 -25.24 -12.68 59.36
N SER A 352 -26.42 -12.10 59.54
CA SER A 352 -26.66 -11.02 60.53
C SER A 352 -28.02 -10.36 60.32
N SER A 353 -28.99 -10.74 61.15
CA SER A 353 -30.12 -9.91 61.53
C SER A 353 -29.70 -8.98 62.67
N THR A 354 -29.82 -7.64 62.55
CA THR A 354 -30.56 -6.76 63.49
C THR A 354 -30.33 -5.25 63.25
N ASN A 355 -31.45 -4.53 63.39
CA ASN A 355 -31.65 -3.16 63.89
C ASN A 355 -31.46 -1.93 62.97
N GLU A 356 -32.63 -1.43 62.55
CA GLU A 356 -33.27 -0.13 62.89
C GLU A 356 -32.47 1.18 62.81
N ASP A 357 -33.11 2.09 62.05
CA ASP A 357 -33.32 3.54 62.26
C ASP A 357 -32.12 4.51 62.34
N GLU A 358 -32.00 5.38 61.33
CA GLU A 358 -32.46 6.78 61.46
C GLU A 358 -32.25 7.59 60.17
N SER A 359 -33.35 8.18 59.70
CA SER A 359 -33.50 9.57 59.23
C SER A 359 -32.23 10.36 58.86
N SER A 360 -32.14 10.82 57.62
CA SER A 360 -32.02 12.26 57.32
C SER A 360 -32.11 12.60 55.84
N ASP A 361 -32.90 13.65 55.58
CA ASP A 361 -33.02 14.43 54.36
C ASP A 361 -31.68 14.69 53.66
N GLN A 362 -31.67 14.59 52.33
CA GLN A 362 -31.22 15.72 51.52
C GLN A 362 -31.71 15.63 50.07
N SER A 363 -32.46 16.67 49.70
CA SER A 363 -32.81 17.03 48.34
C SER A 363 -31.54 17.26 47.51
N GLN A 364 -31.52 16.83 46.25
CA GLN A 364 -30.88 17.61 45.18
C GLN A 364 -31.30 17.12 43.78
N THR A 365 -32.13 17.97 43.16
CA THR A 365 -32.07 18.39 41.75
C THR A 365 -31.90 17.34 40.66
N ALA A 366 -33.04 17.04 40.05
CA ALA A 366 -33.15 16.59 38.68
C ALA A 366 -32.58 17.65 37.71
N ASN A 367 -31.56 17.28 36.94
CA ASN A 367 -31.28 17.88 35.64
C ASN A 367 -31.34 16.77 34.59
N ASN A 368 -32.50 16.69 33.95
CA ASN A 368 -32.71 16.05 32.66
C ASN A 368 -32.03 16.93 31.61
N ASP A 369 -30.91 16.47 31.06
CA ASP A 369 -30.47 16.87 29.73
C ASP A 369 -30.33 15.61 28.87
N GLY A 370 -31.37 15.38 28.06
CA GLY A 370 -31.34 14.45 26.95
C GLY A 370 -30.37 14.97 25.89
N SER A 371 -29.12 14.51 25.97
CA SER A 371 -28.19 14.60 24.84
C SER A 371 -28.57 13.53 23.82
N SER A 372 -29.43 13.93 22.90
CA SER A 372 -29.59 13.24 21.62
C SER A 372 -28.22 13.22 20.94
N ALA A 373 -27.79 12.02 20.54
CA ALA A 373 -26.59 11.81 19.74
C ALA A 373 -26.74 12.56 18.41
N SER A 374 -26.27 13.80 18.37
CA SER A 374 -26.02 14.52 17.13
C SER A 374 -24.78 13.92 16.49
N VAL A 375 -25.00 13.19 15.39
CA VAL A 375 -23.95 12.84 14.44
C VAL A 375 -23.33 14.16 13.96
N PRO A 376 -22.00 14.37 14.07
CA PRO A 376 -21.39 15.56 13.49
C PRO A 376 -21.47 15.45 11.96
N LEU A 377 -22.46 16.13 11.39
CA LEU A 377 -22.57 16.40 9.98
C LEU A 377 -21.51 17.46 9.65
N PHE A 378 -20.35 17.04 9.16
CA PHE A 378 -19.33 17.97 8.69
C PHE A 378 -19.61 18.38 7.24
N THR A 379 -20.01 19.63 7.06
CA THR A 379 -20.21 20.27 5.76
C THR A 379 -18.86 20.85 5.29
N ILE A 380 -18.35 20.39 4.16
CA ILE A 380 -17.23 21.01 3.44
C ILE A 380 -17.81 21.65 2.17
N GLY A 381 -18.06 22.97 2.21
CA GLY A 381 -18.45 23.77 1.05
C GLY A 381 -19.89 23.56 0.52
N ASN A 382 -20.35 24.54 -0.27
CA ASN A 382 -21.66 24.57 -0.91
C ASN A 382 -21.70 23.66 -2.17
N MET A 383 -21.61 22.35 -2.03
CA MET A 383 -21.93 21.43 -3.13
C MET A 383 -22.78 20.25 -2.68
N THR A 384 -24.08 20.37 -2.93
CA THR A 384 -25.07 19.31 -2.86
C THR A 384 -24.98 18.48 -4.14
N PHE A 385 -24.48 17.24 -4.07
CA PHE A 385 -24.56 16.30 -5.20
C PHE A 385 -25.80 15.41 -5.05
N ILE A 386 -26.81 15.66 -5.88
CA ILE A 386 -27.97 14.77 -6.07
C ILE A 386 -27.57 13.73 -7.12
N ALA A 387 -27.47 12.46 -6.72
CA ALA A 387 -27.34 11.34 -7.65
C ALA A 387 -28.73 11.01 -8.22
N ASN A 388 -28.97 11.36 -9.48
CA ASN A 388 -30.18 10.91 -10.19
C ASN A 388 -29.84 9.68 -11.03
N ILE A 389 -30.47 8.55 -10.71
CA ILE A 389 -30.39 7.29 -11.43
C ILE A 389 -31.44 7.34 -12.55
N GLY A 390 -30.98 7.34 -13.80
CA GLY A 390 -31.84 7.30 -14.98
C GLY A 390 -31.19 6.54 -16.14
N SER A 391 -31.82 5.45 -16.52
CA SER A 391 -31.76 4.79 -17.84
C SER A 391 -33.20 4.30 -18.10
N PRO A 392 -33.71 4.08 -19.34
CA PRO A 392 -32.97 3.71 -20.57
C PRO A 392 -33.50 4.27 -21.95
N VAL A 393 -32.64 4.26 -23.00
CA VAL A 393 -32.80 3.72 -24.41
C VAL A 393 -33.94 4.29 -25.35
N PRO A 394 -33.96 4.14 -26.71
CA PRO A 394 -32.98 4.20 -27.83
C PRO A 394 -33.38 5.15 -29.03
N SER A 395 -32.52 5.30 -30.05
CA SER A 395 -32.87 5.27 -31.51
C SER A 395 -31.63 5.56 -32.39
N THR A 396 -31.12 4.60 -33.20
CA THR A 396 -31.33 4.42 -34.67
C THR A 396 -31.19 5.67 -35.55
N ASN A 397 -30.12 5.79 -36.36
CA ASN A 397 -30.06 5.36 -37.77
C ASN A 397 -28.82 5.90 -38.52
N GLN A 398 -28.27 5.02 -39.38
CA GLN A 398 -27.77 5.18 -40.77
C GLN A 398 -26.98 6.48 -41.15
N SER A 399 -25.90 6.48 -41.96
CA SER A 399 -25.63 5.75 -43.20
C SER A 399 -24.18 6.00 -43.69
N THR A 400 -23.55 4.94 -44.24
CA THR A 400 -22.63 4.89 -45.40
C THR A 400 -21.81 6.11 -45.86
N SER A 401 -20.49 5.94 -46.05
CA SER A 401 -19.93 5.80 -47.41
C SER A 401 -18.44 5.38 -47.42
N THR A 402 -18.14 4.53 -48.38
CA THR A 402 -16.86 3.99 -48.88
C THR A 402 -15.88 5.06 -49.40
N THR A 403 -14.56 4.79 -49.38
CA THR A 403 -13.64 4.82 -50.57
C THR A 403 -12.22 4.29 -50.24
N LYS A 404 -11.90 3.13 -50.83
CA LYS A 404 -10.68 2.69 -51.58
C LYS A 404 -9.27 3.29 -51.33
N THR A 405 -8.33 2.35 -51.06
CA THR A 405 -6.97 2.10 -51.63
C THR A 405 -5.93 3.23 -51.74
N SER A 406 -4.74 3.04 -51.14
CA SER A 406 -3.53 2.71 -51.93
C SER A 406 -2.39 2.15 -51.06
N GLN A 407 -1.88 1.01 -51.52
CA GLN A 407 -0.54 0.48 -51.34
C GLN A 407 0.53 1.57 -51.54
N ASN A 408 1.57 1.62 -50.68
CA ASN A 408 2.90 2.05 -51.08
C ASN A 408 3.94 1.49 -50.10
N ASP A 409 4.77 0.62 -50.65
CA ASP A 409 5.99 0.10 -50.08
C ASP A 409 7.04 1.23 -49.99
N ALA A 410 7.57 1.45 -48.79
CA ALA A 410 8.83 2.15 -48.60
C ALA A 410 9.54 1.56 -47.39
N SER A 411 10.49 0.66 -47.67
CA SER A 411 11.48 0.17 -46.73
C SER A 411 12.38 1.31 -46.29
N VAL A 412 12.10 1.90 -45.13
CA VAL A 412 13.02 2.79 -44.42
C VAL A 412 13.70 1.96 -43.34
N GLN A 413 14.96 1.67 -43.57
CA GLN A 413 15.89 1.07 -42.64
C GLN A 413 16.23 2.12 -41.58
N THR A 414 15.62 2.02 -40.40
CA THR A 414 15.99 2.80 -39.22
C THR A 414 16.95 1.98 -38.38
N ASP A 415 18.18 2.48 -38.24
CA ASP A 415 19.15 2.02 -37.25
C ASP A 415 18.59 2.28 -35.84
N ASP A 416 17.97 1.25 -35.26
CA ASP A 416 17.54 1.24 -33.86
C ASP A 416 18.72 0.82 -32.95
N ASP A 417 19.70 1.71 -32.79
CA ASP A 417 20.58 1.69 -31.61
C ASP A 417 19.83 2.29 -30.41
N LEU A 418 18.83 1.53 -29.95
CA LEU A 418 18.11 1.80 -28.71
C LEU A 418 18.96 1.31 -27.53
N ILE A 419 19.82 2.21 -27.04
CA ILE A 419 20.53 2.09 -25.77
C ILE A 419 19.50 2.10 -24.65
N TRP A 420 19.25 0.94 -24.05
CA TRP A 420 18.42 0.80 -22.85
C TRP A 420 19.23 1.15 -21.59
N LEU A 421 18.71 2.09 -20.78
CA LEU A 421 19.09 2.32 -19.38
C LEU A 421 17.86 2.12 -18.47
#